data_AF-A0A1Y0H4G3-F1
#
_entry.id   AF-A0A1Y0H4G3-F1
#
_cell.length_a   1.000
_cell.length_b   1.000
_cell.length_c   1.000
_cell.angle_alpha   90.00
_cell.angle_beta   90.00
_cell.angle_gamma   90.00
#
_symmetry.space_group_name_H-M   'P 1'
#
loop_
_entity.id
_entity.type
_entity.pdbx_description
1 polymer ?
#
loop_
_entity_poly.entity_id
_entity_poly.type
_entity_poly.pdbx_seq_one_letter_code
_entity_poly.pdbx_strand_id
1 'polypeptide(L)'
;MLVHRQFKKRGFTLIEIMIVVLVISILAMVAVPAWQYARQRTQARACEANRTKMNDAKAQWMAATGAVPADEPTMADLVPTYIKEIPRCPRNGTYTIGNGNTRVSCSVHGQ
;
A
#
# COMPACT_ATOMS: atom_id res chain seq x y z
N MET A 1 -55.52 18.40 -34.36
CA MET A 1 -54.32 19.25 -34.47
C MET A 1 -53.35 18.83 -33.37
N LEU A 2 -52.39 17.95 -33.66
CA LEU A 2 -51.31 17.58 -32.73
C LEU A 2 -49.98 17.72 -33.47
N VAL A 3 -49.29 18.82 -33.17
CA VAL A 3 -47.97 19.14 -33.73
C VAL A 3 -46.93 18.28 -33.01
N HIS A 4 -46.47 17.21 -33.67
CA HIS A 4 -45.40 16.36 -33.17
C HIS A 4 -44.05 17.07 -33.40
N ARG A 5 -43.53 17.73 -32.37
CA ARG A 5 -42.25 18.45 -32.41
C ARG A 5 -41.12 17.42 -32.31
N GLN A 6 -40.58 17.01 -33.46
CA GLN A 6 -39.41 16.14 -33.56
C GLN A 6 -38.18 16.88 -32.99
N PHE A 7 -37.73 16.50 -31.80
CA PHE A 7 -36.43 16.94 -31.28
C PHE A 7 -35.34 16.36 -32.19
N LYS A 8 -34.66 17.22 -32.97
CA LYS A 8 -33.49 16.81 -33.77
C LYS A 8 -32.45 16.21 -32.84
N LYS A 9 -32.26 14.88 -32.88
CA LYS A 9 -31.17 14.21 -32.21
C LYS A 9 -29.85 14.70 -32.83
N ARG A 10 -29.14 15.58 -32.14
CA ARG A 10 -27.76 15.95 -32.50
C ARG A 10 -26.88 14.76 -32.09
N GLY A 11 -26.43 13.97 -33.07
CA GLY A 11 -25.48 12.89 -32.84
C GLY A 11 -24.05 13.42 -32.75
N PHE A 12 -23.23 12.77 -31.92
CA PHE A 12 -21.77 12.93 -31.93
C PHE A 12 -21.22 12.64 -33.32
N THR A 13 -20.31 13.48 -33.80
CA THR A 13 -19.63 13.21 -35.08
C THR A 13 -18.52 12.17 -34.87
N LEU A 14 -18.26 11.32 -35.87
CA LEU A 14 -17.17 10.32 -35.79
C LEU A 14 -15.81 10.98 -35.52
N ILE A 15 -15.59 12.15 -36.13
CA ILE A 15 -14.34 12.92 -35.96
C ILE A 15 -14.15 13.44 -34.52
N GLU A 16 -15.25 13.79 -33.84
CA GLU A 16 -15.21 14.26 -32.46
C GLU A 16 -14.76 13.15 -31.51
N ILE A 17 -15.23 11.91 -31.72
CA ILE A 17 -14.75 10.74 -30.96
C ILE A 17 -13.27 10.44 -31.28
N MET A 18 -12.83 10.58 -32.54
CA MET A 18 -11.43 10.33 -32.92
C MET A 18 -10.45 11.25 -32.20
N ILE A 19 -10.74 12.54 -32.14
CA ILE A 19 -9.87 13.52 -31.47
C ILE A 19 -9.86 13.26 -29.96
N VAL A 20 -11.01 12.94 -29.36
CA VAL A 20 -11.09 12.64 -27.92
C VAL A 20 -10.25 11.42 -27.55
N VAL A 21 -10.35 10.32 -28.30
CA VAL A 21 -9.55 9.11 -28.04
C VAL A 21 -8.06 9.39 -28.22
N LEU A 22 -7.68 10.18 -29.24
CA LEU A 22 -6.30 10.61 -29.46
C LEU A 22 -5.73 11.33 -28.23
N VAL A 23 -6.44 12.33 -27.70
CA VAL A 23 -5.98 13.07 -26.51
C VAL A 23 -5.93 12.18 -25.26
N ILE A 24 -6.95 11.35 -25.03
CA ILE A 24 -6.99 10.44 -23.87
C ILE A 24 -5.82 9.45 -23.91
N SER A 25 -5.46 8.93 -25.09
CA SER A 25 -4.35 7.97 -25.22
C SER A 25 -3.00 8.57 -24.79
N ILE A 26 -2.74 9.83 -25.16
CA ILE A 26 -1.51 10.54 -24.80
C ILE A 26 -1.48 10.78 -23.28
N LEU A 27 -2.61 11.21 -22.70
CA LEU A 27 -2.70 11.44 -21.24
C LEU A 27 -2.54 10.13 -20.46
N ALA A 28 -3.16 9.04 -20.92
CA ALA A 28 -3.09 7.73 -20.26
C ALA A 28 -1.65 7.18 -20.26
N MET A 29 -0.90 7.39 -21.35
CA MET A 29 0.50 6.93 -21.45
C MET A 29 1.39 7.54 -20.35
N VAL A 30 1.18 8.81 -19.98
CA VAL A 30 1.95 9.46 -18.90
C VAL A 30 1.39 9.12 -17.53
N ALA A 31 0.06 9.07 -17.39
CA ALA A 31 -0.60 8.90 -16.09
C ALA A 31 -0.41 7.49 -15.50
N VAL A 32 -0.48 6.42 -16.31
CA VAL A 32 -0.41 5.03 -15.84
C VAL A 32 0.92 4.71 -15.13
N PRO A 33 2.11 4.92 -15.73
CA PRO A 33 3.37 4.62 -15.06
C PRO A 33 3.56 5.47 -13.81
N ALA A 34 3.21 6.76 -13.86
CA ALA A 34 3.32 7.66 -12.70
C ALA A 34 2.49 7.16 -11.51
N TRP A 35 1.26 6.71 -11.75
CA TRP A 35 0.41 6.15 -10.69
C TRP A 35 0.96 4.82 -10.14
N GLN A 36 1.49 3.96 -11.00
CA GLN A 36 2.13 2.70 -10.56
C GLN A 36 3.32 2.96 -9.64
N TYR A 37 4.22 3.89 -10.00
CA TYR A 37 5.36 4.26 -9.15
C TYR A 37 4.92 4.87 -7.83
N ALA A 38 3.95 5.79 -7.86
CA ALA A 38 3.41 6.40 -6.65
C ALA A 38 2.83 5.34 -5.70
N ARG A 39 2.08 4.36 -6.24
CA ARG A 39 1.50 3.27 -5.46
C ARG A 39 2.58 2.37 -4.85
N GLN A 40 3.60 1.99 -5.62
CA GLN A 40 4.72 1.18 -5.12
C GLN A 40 5.47 1.88 -3.98
N ARG A 41 5.75 3.18 -4.11
CA ARG A 41 6.42 3.98 -3.07
C ARG A 41 5.58 4.07 -1.79
N THR A 42 4.27 4.29 -1.92
CA THR A 42 3.36 4.34 -0.77
C THR A 42 3.28 2.98 -0.07
N GLN A 43 3.24 1.87 -0.84
CA GLN A 43 3.26 0.51 -0.27
C GLN A 43 4.55 0.23 0.49
N ALA A 44 5.71 0.61 -0.06
CA ALA A 44 7.01 0.45 0.59
C ALA A 44 7.08 1.24 1.90
N ARG A 45 6.65 2.51 1.91
CA ARG A 45 6.60 3.36 3.10
C ARG A 45 5.65 2.85 4.17
N ALA A 46 4.49 2.35 3.78
CA ALA A 46 3.54 1.75 4.72
C ALA A 46 4.13 0.47 5.33
N CYS A 47 4.83 -0.36 4.53
CA CYS A 47 5.53 -1.53 5.04
C CYS A 47 6.66 -1.14 6.00
N GLU A 48 7.42 -0.09 5.69
CA GLU A 48 8.46 0.44 6.57
C GLU A 48 7.89 0.90 7.91
N ALA A 49 6.81 1.70 7.89
CA ALA A 49 6.13 2.15 9.11
C ALA A 49 5.62 0.97 9.96
N ASN A 50 5.10 -0.09 9.33
CA ASN A 50 4.69 -1.31 10.02
C ASN A 50 5.86 -2.01 10.71
N ARG A 51 7.01 -2.16 10.02
CA ARG A 51 8.22 -2.76 10.61
C ARG A 51 8.75 -1.93 11.77
N THR A 52 8.73 -0.60 11.68
CA THR A 52 9.12 0.29 12.79
C THR A 52 8.24 0.05 14.00
N LYS A 53 6.92 0.00 13.85
CA LYS A 53 6.00 -0.31 14.97
C LYS A 53 6.28 -1.67 15.61
N MET A 54 6.63 -2.68 14.81
CA MET A 54 6.99 -4.01 15.34
C MET A 54 8.35 -4.00 16.06
N ASN A 55 9.33 -3.24 15.56
CA ASN A 55 10.61 -3.03 16.26
C ASN A 55 10.39 -2.29 17.58
N ASP A 56 9.51 -1.30 17.62
CA ASP A 56 9.17 -0.56 18.84
C ASP A 56 8.50 -1.50 19.86
N ALA A 57 7.58 -2.37 19.40
CA ALA A 57 6.96 -3.39 20.25
C ALA A 57 7.99 -4.36 20.83
N LYS A 58 8.98 -4.79 20.03
CA LYS A 58 10.10 -5.61 20.51
C LYS A 58 10.94 -4.87 21.56
N ALA A 59 11.27 -3.60 21.32
CA ALA A 59 12.02 -2.79 22.28
C ALA A 59 11.26 -2.63 23.61
N GLN A 60 9.94 -2.45 23.56
CA GLN A 60 9.10 -2.39 24.75
C GLN A 60 9.04 -3.73 25.49
N TRP A 61 8.92 -4.86 24.76
CA TRP A 61 8.98 -6.19 25.36
C TRP A 61 10.30 -6.40 26.10
N MET A 62 11.44 -6.08 25.47
CA MET A 62 12.76 -6.21 26.10
C MET A 62 12.89 -5.33 27.35
N ALA A 63 12.39 -4.09 27.29
CA ALA A 63 12.41 -3.18 28.42
C ALA A 63 11.55 -3.67 29.60
N ALA A 64 10.45 -4.37 29.31
CA ALA A 64 9.54 -4.90 30.33
C ALA A 64 10.01 -6.22 30.93
N THR A 65 10.65 -7.10 30.16
CA THR A 65 11.09 -8.42 30.61
C THR A 65 12.55 -8.46 31.09
N GLY A 66 13.33 -7.42 30.79
CA GLY A 66 14.77 -7.42 31.01
C GLY A 66 15.54 -8.29 29.99
N ALA A 67 14.88 -8.71 28.90
CA ALA A 67 15.50 -9.51 27.85
C ALA A 67 16.65 -8.75 27.17
N VAL A 68 17.72 -9.48 26.87
CA VAL A 68 18.91 -8.94 26.21
C VAL A 68 18.74 -8.96 24.69
N PRO A 69 19.52 -8.18 23.92
CA PRO A 69 19.36 -8.12 22.46
C PRO A 69 19.56 -9.43 21.69
N ALA A 70 20.15 -10.43 22.33
CA ALA A 70 20.29 -11.78 21.80
C ALA A 70 19.00 -12.61 21.90
N ASP A 71 18.09 -12.24 22.81
CA ASP A 71 16.83 -12.94 23.01
C ASP A 71 15.87 -12.68 21.84
N GLU A 72 15.16 -13.72 21.45
CA GLU A 72 14.20 -13.71 20.35
C GLU A 72 12.77 -13.74 20.91
N PRO A 73 12.00 -12.65 20.80
CA PRO A 73 10.59 -12.69 21.14
C PRO A 73 9.84 -13.52 20.10
N THR A 74 8.85 -14.29 20.56
CA THR A 74 7.87 -14.89 19.66
C THR A 74 6.77 -13.88 19.33
N MET A 75 6.00 -14.14 18.28
CA MET A 75 4.84 -13.30 17.93
C MET A 75 3.81 -13.21 19.07
N ALA A 76 3.69 -14.26 19.88
CA ALA A 76 2.77 -14.31 21.03
C ALA A 76 3.24 -13.43 22.19
N ASP A 77 4.54 -13.14 22.28
CA ASP A 77 5.08 -12.26 23.32
C ASP A 77 4.79 -10.79 23.03
N LEU A 78 4.66 -10.43 21.75
CA LEU A 78 4.41 -9.06 21.31
C LEU A 78 2.93 -8.73 21.19
N VAL A 79 2.10 -9.68 20.75
CA VAL A 79 0.66 -9.50 20.53
C VAL A 79 -0.15 -10.18 21.64
N PRO A 80 -1.15 -9.52 22.25
CA PRO A 80 -1.66 -8.18 21.96
C PRO A 80 -1.01 -7.06 22.79
N THR A 81 -0.07 -7.41 23.68
CA THR A 81 0.39 -6.54 24.77
C THR A 81 1.17 -5.31 24.30
N TYR A 82 2.11 -5.49 23.37
CA TYR A 82 3.00 -4.42 22.88
C TYR A 82 2.61 -3.95 21.47
N ILE A 83 1.87 -4.78 20.73
CA ILE A 83 1.22 -4.41 19.47
C ILE A 83 -0.14 -5.09 19.36
N LYS A 84 -1.17 -4.30 18.99
CA LYS A 84 -2.58 -4.77 19.00
C LYS A 84 -2.83 -5.97 18.09
N GLU A 85 -2.27 -5.92 16.89
CA GLU A 85 -2.35 -6.97 15.89
C GLU A 85 -1.14 -6.87 14.97
N ILE A 86 -0.81 -7.97 14.30
CA ILE A 86 0.28 -7.98 13.31
C ILE A 86 -0.21 -7.18 12.09
N PRO A 87 0.45 -6.05 11.76
CA PRO A 87 0.05 -5.27 10.60
C PRO A 87 0.23 -6.10 9.33
N ARG A 88 -0.62 -5.86 8.33
CA ARG A 88 -0.50 -6.54 7.03
C ARG A 88 0.37 -5.73 6.09
N CYS A 89 1.28 -6.41 5.38
CA CYS A 89 2.04 -5.77 4.31
C CYS A 89 1.10 -5.43 3.13
N PRO A 90 1.14 -4.22 2.56
CA PRO A 90 0.29 -3.82 1.42
C PRO A 90 0.51 -4.64 0.12
N ARG A 91 1.59 -5.42 0.06
CA ARG A 91 1.89 -6.38 -1.03
C ARG A 91 1.77 -7.84 -0.58
N ASN A 92 1.08 -8.12 0.53
CA ASN A 92 0.93 -9.46 1.10
C ASN A 92 2.26 -10.15 1.45
N GLY A 93 3.30 -9.38 1.78
CA GLY A 93 4.52 -9.91 2.37
C GLY A 93 4.33 -10.39 3.80
N THR A 94 5.14 -11.36 4.22
CA THR A 94 5.20 -11.89 5.58
C THR A 94 6.27 -11.15 6.38
N TYR A 95 6.02 -10.93 7.67
CA TYR A 95 6.99 -10.32 8.58
C TYR A 95 7.74 -11.38 9.36
N THR A 96 9.07 -11.30 9.35
CA THR A 96 9.95 -12.13 10.17
C THR A 96 10.53 -11.28 11.28
N ILE A 97 10.22 -11.65 12.51
CA ILE A 97 10.80 -11.06 13.71
C ILE A 97 12.05 -11.86 14.04
N GLY A 98 13.17 -11.18 14.24
CA GLY A 98 14.38 -11.77 14.81
C GLY A 98 14.65 -11.19 16.19
N ASN A 99 15.82 -11.49 16.74
CA ASN A 99 16.28 -10.99 18.05
C ASN A 99 16.30 -9.45 18.16
N GLY A 100 16.53 -8.94 19.36
CA GLY A 100 16.71 -7.50 19.62
C GLY A 100 17.68 -6.79 18.67
N ASN A 101 18.75 -7.47 18.23
CA ASN A 101 19.76 -6.92 17.32
C ASN A 101 19.33 -6.82 15.85
N THR A 102 18.31 -7.55 15.42
CA THR A 102 17.90 -7.62 14.01
C THR A 102 16.61 -6.86 13.77
N ARG A 103 16.56 -6.02 12.73
CA ARG A 103 15.33 -5.30 12.38
C ARG A 103 14.30 -6.29 11.83
N VAL A 104 13.03 -6.08 12.17
CA VAL A 104 11.92 -6.84 11.57
C VAL A 104 12.00 -6.72 10.05
N SER A 105 11.97 -7.85 9.36
CA SER A 105 12.07 -7.93 7.90
C SER A 105 10.73 -8.30 7.27
N CYS A 106 10.55 -7.94 5.99
CA CYS A 106 9.40 -8.27 5.18
C CYS A 106 9.86 -9.02 3.92
N SER A 107 9.20 -10.12 3.55
CA SER A 107 9.59 -10.93 2.39
C SER A 107 9.56 -10.17 1.05
N VAL A 108 8.82 -9.05 0.96
CA VAL A 108 8.67 -8.27 -0.27
C VAL A 108 9.54 -7.00 -0.29
N HIS A 109 9.78 -6.39 0.87
CA HIS A 109 10.44 -5.08 0.98
C HIS A 109 11.78 -5.12 1.75
N GLY A 110 12.23 -6.29 2.19
CA GLY A 110 13.49 -6.45 2.93
C GLY A 110 13.40 -5.93 4.37
N GLN A 111 14.46 -5.25 4.84
CA GLN A 111 14.55 -4.64 6.18
C GLN A 111 14.19 -3.15 6.20
#